data_AF-A0A6A6BDS6-F1
#
_entry.id   AF-A0A6A6BDS6-F1
#
_cell.length_a   1.000
_cell.length_b   1.000
_cell.length_c   1.000
_cell.angle_alpha   90.00
_cell.angle_beta   90.00
_cell.angle_gamma   90.00
#
_symmetry.space_group_name_H-M   'P 1'
#
loop_
_entity.id
_entity.type
_entity.pdbx_description
1 polymer ?
#
loop_
_entity_poly.entity_id
_entity_poly.type
_entity_poly.pdbx_seq_one_letter_code
_entity_poly.pdbx_strand_id
1 'polypeptide(L)'
;MQFDDNGCPTSKDIVYSPFKLWTSIWPDGSSGLCWNYASCVFTQADESRKQQFAATALVMGLLPVALLENTWPDNREVAITGKLPVAVEILVRTLGLKPVDGHSASSQAKPSASAIATWASNAKPNIVILVTAANSLALCACYAVLVILEYTSKRSAIGCTYFATVLCWYIAALVPASTHTLLSRISSGQGVEEFWLSQIVRAFHSGAGVLLFSSIMAVTPIELFTWVVASFVTSLCGRLLALFICILREKIRPNGTTRYSQVTHI
;
A
#
# COMPACT_ATOMS: atom_id res chain seq x y z
N MET A 1 -19.26 12.62 -30.00
CA MET A 1 -19.69 13.36 -28.81
C MET A 1 -20.17 14.72 -29.26
N GLN A 2 -21.39 15.11 -28.88
CA GLN A 2 -21.83 16.49 -29.02
C GLN A 2 -21.47 17.24 -27.73
N PHE A 3 -20.97 18.45 -27.87
CA PHE A 3 -20.67 19.34 -26.75
C PHE A 3 -21.74 20.42 -26.66
N ASP A 4 -22.11 20.81 -25.45
CA ASP A 4 -22.94 21.98 -25.19
C ASP A 4 -22.14 23.29 -25.38
N ASP A 5 -22.84 24.42 -25.27
CA ASP A 5 -22.24 25.77 -25.40
C ASP A 5 -21.15 26.05 -24.34
N ASN A 6 -21.08 25.24 -23.27
CA ASN A 6 -20.07 25.32 -22.22
C ASN A 6 -18.88 24.38 -22.46
N GLY A 7 -18.85 23.66 -23.59
CA GLY A 7 -17.81 22.70 -23.92
C GLY A 7 -17.89 21.39 -23.12
N CYS A 8 -19.04 21.10 -22.49
CA CYS A 8 -19.31 19.84 -21.81
C CYS A 8 -20.03 18.86 -22.75
N PRO A 9 -19.72 17.55 -22.70
CA PRO A 9 -20.48 16.57 -23.47
C PRO A 9 -21.96 16.60 -23.02
N THR A 10 -22.88 16.42 -23.97
CA THR A 10 -24.32 16.41 -23.69
C THR A 10 -24.67 15.36 -22.64
N SER A 11 -25.61 15.63 -21.72
CA SER A 11 -25.91 14.76 -20.56
C SER A 11 -26.27 13.31 -20.89
N LYS A 12 -26.74 13.04 -22.12
CA LYS A 12 -27.00 11.68 -22.64
C LYS A 12 -25.71 10.88 -22.88
N ASP A 13 -24.61 11.57 -23.18
CA ASP A 13 -23.28 11.02 -23.43
C ASP A 13 -22.44 10.95 -22.14
N ILE A 14 -22.88 11.60 -21.05
CA ILE A 14 -22.24 11.47 -19.74
C ILE A 14 -22.60 10.10 -19.16
N VAL A 15 -21.77 9.12 -19.48
CA VAL A 15 -21.98 7.75 -19.05
C VAL A 15 -21.56 7.59 -17.58
N TYR A 16 -22.54 7.34 -16.70
CA TYR A 16 -22.34 6.99 -15.29
C TYR A 16 -22.03 5.50 -15.05
N SER A 17 -21.75 4.73 -16.11
CA SER A 17 -21.43 3.30 -16.03
C SER A 17 -20.14 3.04 -15.24
N PRO A 18 -20.08 1.96 -14.43
CA PRO A 18 -18.83 1.47 -13.87
C PRO A 18 -17.92 0.94 -14.99
N PHE A 19 -16.60 1.08 -14.81
CA PHE A 19 -15.51 0.49 -15.59
C PHE A 19 -15.55 0.75 -17.10
N LYS A 20 -15.68 2.02 -17.52
CA LYS A 20 -15.48 2.39 -18.93
C LYS A 20 -14.07 2.92 -19.17
N LEU A 21 -13.41 2.35 -20.18
CA LEU A 21 -12.06 2.74 -20.58
C LEU A 21 -12.02 4.22 -20.98
N TRP A 22 -11.12 4.98 -20.37
CA TRP A 22 -10.96 6.41 -20.67
C TRP A 22 -10.65 6.68 -22.15
N THR A 23 -9.80 5.85 -22.76
CA THR A 23 -9.43 5.95 -24.18
C THR A 23 -10.60 5.70 -25.12
N SER A 24 -11.65 5.01 -24.67
CA SER A 24 -12.90 4.87 -25.43
C SER A 24 -13.76 6.14 -25.35
N ILE A 25 -13.57 6.97 -24.33
CA ILE A 25 -14.31 8.22 -24.13
C ILE A 25 -13.60 9.36 -24.88
N TRP A 26 -12.26 9.39 -24.84
CA TRP A 26 -11.44 10.37 -25.57
C TRP A 26 -10.15 9.77 -26.17
N PRO A 27 -10.14 9.45 -27.47
CA PRO A 27 -8.97 8.87 -28.13
C PRO A 27 -7.81 9.87 -28.37
N ASP A 28 -8.09 11.17 -28.50
CA ASP A 28 -7.08 12.20 -28.87
C ASP A 28 -6.63 13.10 -27.69
N GLY A 29 -6.79 12.62 -26.45
CA GLY A 29 -6.92 13.48 -25.25
C GLY A 29 -5.68 14.27 -24.80
N SER A 30 -5.81 15.60 -24.76
CA SER A 30 -4.95 16.50 -23.97
C SER A 30 -5.37 16.50 -22.48
N SER A 31 -4.42 16.74 -21.56
CA SER A 31 -4.67 16.71 -20.11
C SER A 31 -5.76 17.70 -19.64
N GLY A 32 -5.89 18.85 -20.32
CA GLY A 32 -6.92 19.86 -20.04
C GLY A 32 -8.36 19.38 -20.31
N LEU A 33 -8.56 18.55 -21.33
CA LEU A 33 -9.89 18.00 -21.65
C LEU A 33 -10.38 17.01 -20.57
N CYS A 34 -9.45 16.32 -19.91
CA CYS A 34 -9.78 15.42 -18.81
C CYS A 34 -10.30 16.17 -17.58
N TRP A 35 -9.69 17.30 -17.24
CA TRP A 35 -10.13 18.14 -16.13
C TRP A 35 -11.49 18.77 -16.43
N ASN A 36 -11.67 19.25 -17.66
CA ASN A 36 -12.96 19.80 -18.07
C ASN A 36 -14.07 18.73 -17.98
N TYR A 37 -13.81 17.51 -18.45
CA TYR A 37 -14.76 16.41 -18.34
C TYR A 37 -15.13 16.09 -16.88
N ALA A 38 -14.15 16.00 -15.97
CA ALA A 38 -14.43 15.76 -14.55
C ALA A 38 -15.32 16.87 -13.95
N SER A 39 -15.05 18.13 -14.27
CA SER A 39 -15.87 19.28 -13.88
C SER A 39 -17.29 19.19 -14.45
N CYS A 40 -17.44 18.83 -15.72
CA CYS A 40 -18.74 18.64 -16.36
C CYS A 40 -19.55 17.50 -15.71
N VAL A 41 -18.91 16.36 -15.43
CA VAL A 41 -19.55 15.22 -14.74
C VAL A 41 -20.07 15.62 -13.36
N PHE A 42 -19.27 16.38 -12.61
CA PHE A 42 -19.67 16.84 -11.27
C PHE A 42 -20.79 17.87 -11.32
N THR A 43 -20.72 18.82 -12.27
CA THR A 43 -21.70 19.92 -12.39
C THR A 43 -23.06 19.43 -12.85
N GLN A 44 -23.08 18.49 -13.81
CA GLN A 44 -24.32 17.93 -14.36
C GLN A 44 -24.92 16.79 -13.51
N ALA A 45 -24.25 16.37 -12.43
CA ALA A 45 -24.78 15.34 -11.53
C ALA A 45 -25.91 15.88 -10.65
N ASP A 46 -26.91 15.04 -10.38
CA ASP A 46 -27.96 15.33 -9.39
C ASP A 46 -27.36 15.53 -7.98
N GLU A 47 -28.04 16.26 -7.11
CA GLU A 47 -27.57 16.57 -5.75
C GLU A 47 -27.27 15.30 -4.93
N SER A 48 -28.06 14.24 -5.09
CA SER A 48 -27.82 12.95 -4.43
C SER A 48 -26.51 12.31 -4.88
N ARG A 49 -26.12 12.49 -6.14
CA ARG A 49 -24.85 11.98 -6.69
C ARG A 49 -23.66 12.81 -6.27
N LYS A 50 -23.82 14.13 -6.15
CA LYS A 50 -22.78 15.00 -5.57
C LYS A 50 -22.46 14.56 -4.14
N GLN A 51 -23.48 14.24 -3.34
CA GLN A 51 -23.29 13.66 -2.01
C GLN A 51 -22.56 12.31 -2.05
N GLN A 52 -22.89 11.44 -3.01
CA GLN A 52 -22.17 10.16 -3.20
C GLN A 52 -20.70 10.36 -3.57
N PHE A 53 -20.37 11.31 -4.44
CA PHE A 53 -18.98 11.63 -4.78
C PHE A 53 -18.20 12.15 -3.58
N ALA A 54 -18.82 13.03 -2.77
CA ALA A 54 -18.21 13.51 -1.53
C ALA A 54 -17.96 12.37 -0.53
N ALA A 55 -18.94 11.49 -0.33
CA ALA A 55 -18.80 10.31 0.53
C ALA A 55 -17.71 9.35 0.01
N THR A 56 -17.65 9.14 -1.29
CA THR A 56 -16.66 8.26 -1.93
C THR A 56 -15.25 8.82 -1.80
N ALA A 57 -15.07 10.12 -2.02
CA ALA A 57 -13.79 10.81 -1.81
C ALA A 57 -13.31 10.68 -0.35
N LEU A 58 -14.23 10.75 0.61
CA LEU A 58 -13.94 10.55 2.03
C LEU A 58 -13.48 9.11 2.31
N VAL A 59 -14.24 8.11 1.85
CA VAL A 59 -13.87 6.68 2.05
C VAL A 59 -12.54 6.35 1.37
N MET A 60 -12.33 6.82 0.14
CA MET A 60 -11.06 6.64 -0.57
C MET A 60 -9.91 7.34 0.16
N GLY A 61 -10.10 8.58 0.63
CA GLY A 61 -9.09 9.31 1.40
C GLY A 61 -8.74 8.65 2.74
N LEU A 62 -9.69 7.94 3.37
CA LEU A 62 -9.43 7.15 4.57
C LEU A 62 -8.70 5.84 4.28
N LEU A 63 -8.74 5.32 3.05
CA LEU A 63 -8.12 4.05 2.70
C LEU A 63 -6.62 4.04 2.97
N PRO A 64 -5.83 5.04 2.50
CA PRO A 64 -4.43 5.18 2.86
C PRO A 64 -4.26 5.19 4.36
N VAL A 65 -5.01 5.97 5.14
CA VAL A 65 -4.82 6.07 6.60
C VAL A 65 -5.15 4.77 7.32
N ALA A 66 -6.29 4.15 7.00
CA ALA A 66 -6.74 2.90 7.61
C ALA A 66 -5.82 1.71 7.28
N LEU A 67 -5.26 1.72 6.07
CA LEU A 67 -4.21 0.78 5.69
C LEU A 67 -2.87 1.20 6.29
N LEU A 68 -2.53 2.50 6.34
CA LEU A 68 -1.21 3.00 6.77
C LEU A 68 -0.98 2.81 8.25
N GLU A 69 -1.93 3.19 9.11
CA GLU A 69 -1.83 2.95 10.56
C GLU A 69 -1.74 1.45 10.87
N ASN A 70 -2.37 0.61 10.05
CA ASN A 70 -2.19 -0.84 10.13
C ASN A 70 -0.89 -1.34 9.48
N THR A 71 -0.30 -0.63 8.51
CA THR A 71 0.96 -1.01 7.84
C THR A 71 2.19 -0.41 8.50
N TRP A 72 2.06 0.64 9.30
CA TRP A 72 3.23 1.25 9.88
C TRP A 72 3.76 0.34 10.99
N PRO A 73 5.02 -0.08 10.91
CA PRO A 73 5.45 -1.33 11.49
C PRO A 73 5.66 -1.30 13.01
N ASP A 74 5.42 -0.16 13.66
CA ASP A 74 5.63 0.03 15.10
C ASP A 74 4.74 -0.90 15.95
N ASN A 75 3.62 -1.39 15.40
CA ASN A 75 2.72 -2.33 16.06
C ASN A 75 2.94 -3.82 15.67
N ARG A 76 3.85 -4.11 14.74
CA ARG A 76 4.01 -5.45 14.12
C ARG A 76 5.47 -5.84 14.06
N GLU A 77 5.98 -6.19 15.23
CA GLU A 77 7.36 -6.59 15.42
C GLU A 77 7.52 -8.07 15.11
N VAL A 78 8.49 -8.38 14.25
CA VAL A 78 8.94 -9.76 14.01
C VAL A 78 10.31 -9.87 14.64
N ALA A 79 10.41 -10.73 15.66
CA ALA A 79 11.68 -11.04 16.30
C ALA A 79 12.57 -11.82 15.33
N ILE A 80 13.77 -11.30 15.08
CA ILE A 80 14.75 -11.92 14.20
C ILE A 80 16.05 -12.09 14.98
N THR A 81 16.73 -13.21 14.74
CA THR A 81 17.93 -13.63 15.49
C THR A 81 19.14 -12.70 15.31
N GLY A 82 19.12 -11.79 14.34
CA GLY A 82 20.09 -10.69 14.29
C GLY A 82 19.92 -9.80 13.07
N LYS A 83 20.61 -8.65 13.11
CA LYS A 83 20.51 -7.55 12.15
C LYS A 83 20.42 -7.98 10.68
N LEU A 84 19.43 -7.41 9.99
CA LEU A 84 19.22 -7.59 8.56
C LEU A 84 20.12 -6.64 7.76
N PRO A 85 20.48 -7.00 6.52
CA PRO A 85 21.08 -6.04 5.60
C PRO A 85 20.11 -4.88 5.35
N VAL A 86 20.64 -3.66 5.20
CA VAL A 86 19.87 -2.40 5.09
C VAL A 86 18.75 -2.52 4.05
N ALA A 87 19.05 -3.03 2.86
CA ALA A 87 18.08 -3.12 1.77
C ALA A 87 16.88 -4.03 2.10
N VAL A 88 17.12 -5.15 2.80
CA VAL A 88 16.04 -6.07 3.18
C VAL A 88 15.24 -5.49 4.33
N GLU A 89 15.89 -4.79 5.27
CA GLU A 89 15.20 -4.08 6.34
C GLU A 89 14.27 -2.99 5.79
N ILE A 90 14.75 -2.18 4.84
CA ILE A 90 13.92 -1.17 4.15
C ILE A 90 12.75 -1.85 3.45
N LEU A 91 13.00 -2.93 2.69
CA LEU A 91 11.94 -3.65 1.97
C LEU A 91 10.86 -4.20 2.93
N VAL A 92 11.27 -4.86 4.01
CA VAL A 92 10.36 -5.43 5.02
C VAL A 92 9.54 -4.34 5.71
N ARG A 93 10.15 -3.19 6.00
CA ARG A 93 9.44 -2.02 6.56
C ARG A 93 8.45 -1.41 5.58
N THR A 94 8.82 -1.27 4.31
CA THR A 94 7.91 -0.79 3.24
C THR A 94 6.71 -1.71 3.06
N LEU A 95 6.91 -3.02 3.23
CA LEU A 95 5.85 -4.02 3.18
C LEU A 95 5.02 -4.10 4.48
N GLY A 96 5.42 -3.37 5.52
CA GLY A 96 4.63 -3.12 6.72
C GLY A 96 4.95 -4.00 7.94
N LEU A 97 6.20 -4.49 8.08
CA LEU A 97 6.68 -5.20 9.27
C LEU A 97 7.95 -4.56 9.85
N LYS A 98 8.14 -4.63 11.17
CA LYS A 98 9.33 -4.10 11.87
C LYS A 98 10.19 -5.28 12.28
N PRO A 99 11.38 -5.47 11.67
CA PRO A 99 12.32 -6.44 12.20
C PRO A 99 12.90 -5.91 13.51
N VAL A 100 12.80 -6.70 14.58
CA VAL A 100 13.39 -6.38 15.89
C VAL A 100 14.40 -7.45 16.26
N ASP A 101 15.56 -7.03 16.77
CA ASP A 101 16.59 -7.96 17.22
C ASP A 101 16.10 -8.73 18.45
N GLY A 102 16.12 -10.07 18.39
CA GLY A 102 15.56 -10.95 19.42
C GLY A 102 16.19 -10.82 20.82
N HIS A 103 17.35 -10.17 20.94
CA HIS A 103 18.01 -9.90 22.23
C HIS A 103 17.36 -8.72 22.98
N SER A 104 16.74 -7.78 22.25
CA SER A 104 16.00 -6.64 22.84
C SER A 104 14.50 -6.94 23.01
N ALA A 105 14.01 -8.01 22.38
CA ALA A 105 12.60 -8.42 22.41
C ALA A 105 12.18 -9.16 23.71
N SER A 106 13.07 -9.29 24.71
CA SER A 106 12.79 -10.04 25.95
C SER A 106 11.79 -9.34 26.89
N SER A 107 11.45 -8.08 26.65
CA SER A 107 10.56 -7.28 27.54
C SER A 107 9.19 -6.92 26.93
N GLN A 108 8.92 -7.23 25.67
CA GLN A 108 7.61 -6.96 25.06
C GLN A 108 7.05 -8.26 24.44
N ALA A 109 6.01 -8.77 25.10
CA ALA A 109 5.14 -9.88 24.73
C ALA A 109 5.58 -10.75 23.54
N LYS A 110 5.98 -12.01 23.82
CA LYS A 110 6.13 -13.08 22.82
C LYS A 110 4.92 -13.05 21.87
N PRO A 111 5.08 -12.73 20.58
CA PRO A 111 3.97 -12.91 19.66
C PRO A 111 3.67 -14.40 19.65
N SER A 112 2.42 -14.77 19.98
CA SER A 112 1.89 -16.09 19.67
C SER A 112 2.24 -16.36 18.21
N ALA A 113 3.24 -17.21 17.97
CA ALA A 113 3.69 -17.50 16.63
C ALA A 113 2.47 -17.97 15.85
N SER A 114 2.06 -17.17 14.86
CA SER A 114 0.91 -17.52 14.04
C SER A 114 1.14 -18.91 13.47
N ALA A 115 0.07 -19.70 13.29
CA ALA A 115 0.20 -21.05 12.74
C ALA A 115 1.03 -21.05 11.43
N ILE A 116 0.96 -19.95 10.67
CA ILE A 116 1.74 -19.69 9.45
C ILE A 116 3.25 -19.57 9.75
N ALA A 117 3.64 -18.79 10.77
CA ALA A 117 5.04 -18.62 11.16
C ALA A 117 5.64 -19.93 11.69
N THR A 118 4.91 -20.67 12.54
CA THR A 118 5.35 -21.98 13.05
C THR A 118 5.42 -23.04 11.96
N TRP A 119 4.50 -23.01 10.99
CA TRP A 119 4.58 -23.88 9.83
C TRP A 119 5.79 -23.55 8.95
N ALA A 120 5.98 -22.27 8.64
CA ALA A 120 7.05 -21.81 7.77
C ALA A 120 8.44 -22.04 8.37
N SER A 121 8.59 -21.94 9.69
CA SER A 121 9.85 -22.26 10.39
C SER A 121 10.18 -23.76 10.32
N ASN A 122 9.17 -24.64 10.37
CA ASN A 122 9.35 -26.09 10.24
C ASN A 122 9.47 -26.58 8.79
N ALA A 123 9.03 -25.79 7.80
CA ALA A 123 9.07 -26.16 6.39
C ALA A 123 10.51 -26.26 5.83
N LYS A 124 10.70 -27.07 4.78
CA LYS A 124 12.00 -27.15 4.06
C LYS A 124 12.34 -25.81 3.41
N PRO A 125 13.63 -25.43 3.29
CA PRO A 125 14.04 -24.14 2.72
C PRO A 125 13.53 -23.95 1.29
N ASN A 126 13.52 -25.00 0.46
CA ASN A 126 13.00 -24.94 -0.91
C ASN A 126 11.51 -24.58 -0.97
N ILE A 127 10.72 -25.05 0.00
CA ILE A 127 9.28 -24.73 0.10
C ILE A 127 9.12 -23.26 0.46
N VAL A 128 9.90 -22.77 1.43
CA VAL A 128 9.86 -21.36 1.83
C VAL A 128 10.25 -20.46 0.66
N ILE A 129 11.30 -20.80 -0.10
CA ILE A 129 11.70 -20.06 -1.31
C ILE A 129 10.54 -20.00 -2.31
N LEU A 130 9.90 -21.13 -2.58
CA LEU A 130 8.78 -21.21 -3.53
C LEU A 130 7.59 -20.37 -3.06
N VAL A 131 7.25 -20.42 -1.77
CA VAL A 131 6.16 -19.62 -1.18
C VAL A 131 6.50 -18.13 -1.22
N THR A 132 7.74 -17.73 -0.91
CA THR A 132 8.18 -16.34 -1.05
C THR A 132 8.04 -15.87 -2.51
N ALA A 133 8.49 -16.68 -3.48
CA ALA A 133 8.37 -16.35 -4.90
C ALA A 133 6.91 -16.24 -5.35
N ALA A 134 6.04 -17.14 -4.90
CA ALA A 134 4.61 -17.10 -5.18
C ALA A 134 3.94 -15.84 -4.58
N ASN A 135 4.30 -15.45 -3.35
CA ASN A 135 3.81 -14.21 -2.73
C ASN A 135 4.30 -12.97 -3.46
N SER A 136 5.55 -12.95 -3.94
CA SER A 136 6.06 -11.85 -4.78
C SER A 136 5.25 -11.70 -6.06
N LEU A 137 4.99 -12.81 -6.76
CA LEU A 137 4.15 -12.82 -7.96
C LEU A 137 2.71 -12.36 -7.67
N ALA A 138 2.12 -12.83 -6.58
CA ALA A 138 0.78 -12.41 -6.16
C ALA A 138 0.73 -10.91 -5.85
N LEU A 139 1.75 -10.36 -5.19
CA LEU A 139 1.84 -8.93 -4.90
C LEU A 139 2.00 -8.11 -6.20
N CYS A 140 2.82 -8.56 -7.14
CA CYS A 140 2.92 -7.94 -8.47
C CYS A 140 1.57 -7.94 -9.19
N ALA A 141 0.81 -9.05 -9.13
CA ALA A 141 -0.53 -9.13 -9.69
C ALA A 141 -1.49 -8.14 -9.01
N CYS A 142 -1.41 -7.99 -7.68
CA CYS A 142 -2.23 -7.02 -6.94
C CYS A 142 -1.92 -5.57 -7.38
N TYR A 143 -0.64 -5.23 -7.55
CA TYR A 143 -0.26 -3.92 -8.07
C TYR A 143 -0.73 -3.71 -9.52
N ALA A 144 -0.66 -4.74 -10.36
CA ALA A 144 -1.21 -4.68 -11.72
C ALA A 144 -2.72 -4.44 -11.71
N VAL A 145 -3.47 -5.09 -10.81
CA VAL A 145 -4.90 -4.84 -10.61
C VAL A 145 -5.15 -3.39 -10.20
N LEU A 146 -4.38 -2.82 -9.26
CA LEU A 146 -4.52 -1.42 -8.87
C LEU A 146 -4.28 -0.46 -10.03
N VAL A 147 -3.30 -0.73 -10.90
CA VAL A 147 -3.06 0.06 -12.11
C VAL A 147 -4.21 -0.07 -13.10
N ILE A 148 -4.75 -1.27 -13.28
CA ILE A 148 -5.93 -1.49 -14.14
C ILE A 148 -7.14 -0.75 -13.56
N LEU A 149 -7.34 -0.78 -12.24
CA LEU A 149 -8.40 -0.03 -11.57
C LEU A 149 -8.20 1.48 -11.76
N GLU A 150 -6.98 2.01 -11.64
CA GLU A 150 -6.70 3.42 -11.92
C GLU A 150 -6.97 3.78 -13.38
N TYR A 151 -6.64 2.89 -14.32
CA TYR A 151 -6.85 3.09 -15.75
C TYR A 151 -8.33 3.00 -16.18
N THR A 152 -9.09 2.12 -15.54
CA THR A 152 -10.51 1.84 -15.84
C THR A 152 -11.47 2.71 -15.03
N SER A 153 -11.06 3.16 -13.84
CA SER A 153 -11.80 4.11 -13.03
C SER A 153 -11.74 5.47 -13.71
N LYS A 154 -12.89 6.16 -13.78
CA LYS A 154 -12.97 7.53 -14.29
C LYS A 154 -12.00 8.38 -13.48
N ARG A 155 -10.98 8.89 -14.17
CA ARG A 155 -9.73 9.38 -13.58
C ARG A 155 -10.00 10.28 -12.38
N SER A 156 -9.17 10.13 -11.35
CA SER A 156 -8.99 11.16 -10.34
C SER A 156 -8.68 12.50 -11.03
N ALA A 157 -9.10 13.62 -10.44
CA ALA A 157 -8.75 14.94 -10.96
C ALA A 157 -7.22 15.08 -11.20
N ILE A 158 -6.43 14.38 -10.37
CA ILE A 158 -4.97 14.27 -10.48
C ILE A 158 -4.53 13.21 -11.53
N GLY A 159 -5.27 12.10 -11.65
CA GLY A 159 -4.97 11.02 -12.62
C GLY A 159 -5.11 11.43 -14.09
N CYS A 160 -5.67 12.61 -14.36
CA CYS A 160 -5.72 13.22 -15.68
C CYS A 160 -4.35 13.52 -16.30
N THR A 161 -3.31 13.76 -15.47
CA THR A 161 -1.94 13.97 -15.95
C THR A 161 -1.11 12.68 -15.92
N TYR A 162 -1.42 11.74 -15.03
CA TYR A 162 -0.59 10.54 -14.80
C TYR A 162 -1.43 9.31 -14.38
N PHE A 163 -1.25 8.18 -15.08
CA PHE A 163 -2.12 6.99 -14.96
C PHE A 163 -1.67 5.93 -13.95
N ALA A 164 -0.56 6.15 -13.24
CA ALA A 164 0.00 5.21 -12.27
C ALA A 164 0.29 5.90 -10.93
N THR A 165 -0.55 6.84 -10.55
CA THR A 165 -0.36 7.69 -9.37
C THR A 165 -0.44 6.88 -8.09
N VAL A 166 -1.35 5.90 -8.02
CA VAL A 166 -1.47 5.00 -6.87
C VAL A 166 -0.23 4.12 -6.74
N LEU A 167 0.27 3.58 -7.86
CA LEU A 167 1.50 2.79 -7.86
C LEU A 167 2.70 3.63 -7.41
N CYS A 168 2.82 4.86 -7.91
CA CYS A 168 3.87 5.79 -7.48
C CYS A 168 3.79 6.10 -5.97
N TRP A 169 2.60 6.18 -5.38
CA TRP A 169 2.44 6.36 -3.95
C TRP A 169 2.96 5.15 -3.14
N TYR A 170 2.71 3.93 -3.61
CA TYR A 170 3.30 2.71 -3.01
C TYR A 170 4.82 2.68 -3.15
N ILE A 171 5.37 3.13 -4.28
CA ILE A 171 6.83 3.26 -4.46
C ILE A 171 7.39 4.34 -3.51
N ALA A 172 6.68 5.46 -3.37
CA ALA A 172 7.08 6.56 -2.48
C ALA A 172 7.13 6.13 -1.00
N ALA A 173 6.46 5.04 -0.61
CA ALA A 173 6.57 4.46 0.73
C ALA A 173 7.99 3.97 1.07
N LEU A 174 8.85 3.77 0.07
CA LEU A 174 10.29 3.52 0.29
C LEU A 174 10.99 4.67 1.01
N VAL A 175 10.52 5.91 0.81
CA VAL A 175 11.12 7.10 1.43
C VAL A 175 11.02 7.06 2.95
N PRO A 176 9.83 7.00 3.58
CA PRO A 176 9.72 6.95 5.03
C PRO A 176 10.35 5.67 5.62
N ALA A 177 10.34 4.55 4.89
CA ALA A 177 11.02 3.31 5.33
C ALA A 177 12.55 3.46 5.33
N SER A 178 13.12 4.11 4.30
CA SER A 178 14.55 4.37 4.18
C SER A 178 15.03 5.35 5.24
N THR A 179 14.31 6.46 5.42
CA THR A 179 14.67 7.46 6.45
C THR A 179 14.64 6.85 7.84
N HIS A 180 13.62 6.07 8.16
CA HIS A 180 13.54 5.38 9.45
C HIS A 180 14.70 4.40 9.65
N THR A 181 15.00 3.58 8.64
CA THR A 181 16.09 2.60 8.73
C THR A 181 17.45 3.27 8.90
N LEU A 182 17.74 4.31 8.12
CA LEU A 182 19.01 5.06 8.24
C LEU A 182 19.12 5.77 9.58
N LEU A 183 18.07 6.48 10.01
CA LEU A 183 18.07 7.20 11.28
C LEU A 183 18.25 6.24 12.46
N SER A 184 17.56 5.09 12.46
CA SER A 184 17.69 4.10 13.54
C SER A 184 19.09 3.51 13.67
N ARG A 185 19.84 3.41 12.57
CA ARG A 185 21.22 2.92 12.59
C ARG A 185 22.18 3.96 13.13
N ILE A 186 22.00 5.23 12.75
CA ILE A 186 22.80 6.34 13.26
C ILE A 186 22.52 6.54 14.76
N SER A 187 21.26 6.44 15.18
CA SER A 187 20.81 6.71 16.55
C SER A 187 21.09 5.58 17.55
N SER A 188 21.31 4.34 17.08
CA SER A 188 21.63 3.20 17.94
C SER A 188 22.91 3.39 18.80
N GLY A 189 23.71 4.44 18.54
CA GLY A 189 24.82 4.86 19.40
C GLY A 189 24.49 5.94 20.45
N GLN A 190 23.30 6.55 20.43
CA GLN A 190 22.97 7.74 21.24
C GLN A 190 21.72 7.62 22.13
N GLY A 191 20.98 6.51 22.09
CA GLY A 191 19.88 6.27 23.04
C GLY A 191 18.71 7.26 22.98
N VAL A 192 18.56 8.00 21.87
CA VAL A 192 17.51 9.00 21.69
C VAL A 192 16.26 8.34 21.10
N GLU A 193 15.11 8.63 21.73
CA GLU A 193 13.74 8.32 21.27
C GLU A 193 13.53 8.66 19.79
N GLU A 194 12.56 7.99 19.15
CA GLU A 194 12.22 8.09 17.74
C GLU A 194 12.43 9.50 17.15
N PHE A 195 13.31 9.60 16.14
CA PHE A 195 13.62 10.87 15.50
C PHE A 195 12.34 11.50 14.94
N TRP A 196 11.98 12.68 15.45
CA TRP A 196 10.88 13.54 14.99
C TRP A 196 10.82 13.69 13.46
N LEU A 197 11.98 13.63 12.79
CA LEU A 197 12.09 13.62 11.33
C LEU A 197 11.35 12.45 10.67
N SER A 198 11.46 11.24 11.23
CA SER A 198 10.74 10.09 10.68
C SER A 198 9.23 10.29 10.80
N GLN A 199 8.76 10.84 11.92
CA GLN A 199 7.34 11.13 12.10
C GLN A 199 6.83 12.18 11.09
N ILE A 200 7.62 13.22 10.83
CA ILE A 200 7.27 14.22 9.79
C ILE A 200 7.20 13.59 8.40
N VAL A 201 8.19 12.78 8.01
CA VAL A 201 8.20 12.16 6.68
C VAL A 201 7.01 11.19 6.52
N ARG A 202 6.65 10.45 7.57
CA ARG A 202 5.44 9.61 7.60
C ARG A 202 4.16 10.44 7.45
N ALA A 203 4.06 11.56 8.17
CA ALA A 203 2.91 12.46 8.09
C ALA A 203 2.73 13.01 6.67
N PHE A 204 3.81 13.45 6.02
CA PHE A 204 3.77 13.88 4.63
C PHE A 204 3.35 12.78 3.67
N HIS A 205 3.91 11.57 3.80
CA HIS A 205 3.54 10.43 2.96
C HIS A 205 2.06 10.04 3.13
N SER A 206 1.57 10.04 4.37
CA SER A 206 0.17 9.76 4.71
C SER A 206 -0.76 10.82 4.13
N GLY A 207 -0.46 12.11 4.35
CA GLY A 207 -1.25 13.23 3.84
C GLY A 207 -1.29 13.26 2.30
N ALA A 208 -0.15 12.99 1.64
CA ALA A 208 -0.11 12.83 0.20
C ALA A 208 -1.01 11.67 -0.26
N GLY A 209 -1.00 10.54 0.44
CA GLY A 209 -1.89 9.42 0.17
C GLY A 209 -3.36 9.81 0.24
N VAL A 210 -3.78 10.49 1.31
CA VAL A 210 -5.15 10.99 1.48
C VAL A 210 -5.57 11.87 0.30
N LEU A 211 -4.72 12.82 -0.10
CA LEU A 211 -5.01 13.71 -1.23
C LEU A 211 -5.10 12.95 -2.56
N LEU A 212 -4.20 11.99 -2.79
CA LEU A 212 -4.20 11.19 -4.01
C LEU A 212 -5.45 10.33 -4.12
N PHE A 213 -5.83 9.62 -3.05
CA PHE A 213 -7.00 8.73 -3.08
C PHE A 213 -8.31 9.52 -3.05
N SER A 214 -8.40 10.61 -2.29
CA SER A 214 -9.62 11.46 -2.27
C SER A 214 -9.87 12.15 -3.61
N SER A 215 -8.83 12.37 -4.42
CA SER A 215 -9.00 12.88 -5.78
C SER A 215 -9.77 11.92 -6.70
N ILE A 216 -9.90 10.64 -6.32
CA ILE A 216 -10.66 9.61 -7.04
C ILE A 216 -12.15 9.71 -6.64
N MET A 217 -12.80 10.80 -7.03
CA MET A 217 -14.15 11.16 -6.54
C MET A 217 -15.30 10.64 -7.40
N ALA A 218 -15.10 10.44 -8.71
CA ALA A 218 -16.14 10.09 -9.68
C ALA A 218 -16.34 8.57 -9.81
N VAL A 219 -16.34 7.88 -8.69
CA VAL A 219 -16.35 6.41 -8.61
C VAL A 219 -17.72 5.92 -8.15
N THR A 220 -18.23 4.89 -8.80
CA THR A 220 -19.47 4.22 -8.41
C THR A 220 -19.28 3.38 -7.14
N PRO A 221 -20.33 3.06 -6.38
CA PRO A 221 -20.20 2.23 -5.17
C PRO A 221 -19.53 0.86 -5.42
N ILE A 222 -19.75 0.25 -6.58
CA ILE A 222 -19.16 -1.04 -6.93
C ILE A 222 -17.66 -0.93 -7.25
N GLU A 223 -17.26 0.15 -7.92
CA GLU A 223 -15.85 0.44 -8.16
C GLU A 223 -15.15 0.77 -6.83
N LEU A 224 -15.78 1.56 -5.95
CA LEU A 224 -15.28 1.86 -4.60
C LEU A 224 -15.05 0.57 -3.80
N PHE A 225 -16.01 -0.35 -3.81
CA PHE A 225 -15.85 -1.65 -3.16
C PHE A 225 -14.66 -2.43 -3.73
N THR A 226 -14.50 -2.41 -5.05
CA THR A 226 -13.38 -3.08 -5.72
C THR A 226 -12.03 -2.47 -5.32
N TRP A 227 -11.94 -1.14 -5.22
CA TRP A 227 -10.77 -0.43 -4.70
C TRP A 227 -10.43 -0.85 -3.27
N VAL A 228 -11.42 -0.84 -2.37
CA VAL A 228 -11.26 -1.23 -0.97
C VAL A 228 -10.71 -2.66 -0.86
N VAL A 229 -11.32 -3.60 -1.58
CA VAL A 229 -10.91 -5.02 -1.56
C VAL A 229 -9.50 -5.18 -2.14
N ALA A 230 -9.22 -4.57 -3.30
CA ALA A 230 -7.90 -4.65 -3.94
C ALA A 230 -6.80 -4.09 -3.03
N SER A 231 -7.02 -2.93 -2.40
CA SER A 231 -6.04 -2.34 -1.48
C SER A 231 -5.85 -3.18 -0.22
N PHE A 232 -6.92 -3.78 0.32
CA PHE A 232 -6.82 -4.67 1.47
C PHE A 232 -6.03 -5.94 1.14
N VAL A 233 -6.32 -6.59 0.02
CA VAL A 233 -5.58 -7.77 -0.47
C VAL A 233 -4.11 -7.42 -0.73
N THR A 234 -3.84 -6.28 -1.36
CA THR A 234 -2.47 -5.79 -1.61
C THR A 234 -1.70 -5.64 -0.30
N SER A 235 -2.33 -5.05 0.72
CA SER A 235 -1.73 -4.89 2.06
C SER A 235 -1.45 -6.25 2.74
N LEU A 236 -2.37 -7.20 2.65
CA LEU A 236 -2.18 -8.55 3.20
C LEU A 236 -1.04 -9.30 2.48
N CYS A 237 -1.03 -9.30 1.16
CA CYS A 237 0.04 -9.91 0.36
C CYS A 237 1.41 -9.30 0.70
N GLY A 238 1.48 -7.97 0.86
CA GLY A 238 2.71 -7.28 1.25
C GLY A 238 3.24 -7.77 2.61
N ARG A 239 2.37 -7.85 3.62
CA ARG A 239 2.76 -8.34 4.96
C ARG A 239 3.16 -9.80 4.98
N LEU A 240 2.43 -10.65 4.26
CA LEU A 240 2.79 -12.06 4.14
C LEU A 240 4.16 -12.21 3.48
N LEU A 241 4.41 -11.47 2.39
CA LEU A 241 5.71 -11.47 1.73
C LEU A 241 6.83 -11.02 2.68
N ALA A 242 6.62 -9.95 3.45
CA ALA A 242 7.59 -9.47 4.44
C ALA A 242 7.94 -10.55 5.48
N LEU A 243 6.92 -11.25 6.00
CA LEU A 243 7.11 -12.35 6.95
C LEU A 243 7.93 -13.49 6.34
N PHE A 244 7.62 -13.91 5.11
CA PHE A 244 8.36 -14.96 4.43
C PHE A 244 9.79 -14.55 4.07
N ILE A 245 10.04 -13.27 3.76
CA ILE A 245 11.40 -12.73 3.55
C ILE A 245 12.22 -12.85 4.85
N CYS A 246 11.65 -12.48 6.00
CA CYS A 246 12.31 -12.62 7.29
C CYS A 246 12.68 -14.08 7.61
N ILE A 247 11.72 -15.01 7.47
CA ILE A 247 11.93 -16.44 7.73
C ILE A 247 12.94 -17.06 6.75
N LEU A 248 12.83 -16.70 5.47
CA LEU A 248 13.75 -17.18 4.45
C LEU A 248 15.19 -16.75 4.77
N ARG A 249 15.37 -15.50 5.22
CA ARG A 249 16.69 -15.00 5.60
C ARG A 249 17.26 -15.72 6.81
N GLU A 250 16.42 -16.04 7.79
CA GLU A 250 16.82 -16.82 8.96
C GLU A 250 17.29 -18.23 8.57
N LYS A 251 16.59 -18.89 7.64
CA LYS A 251 16.98 -20.22 7.13
C LYS A 251 18.26 -20.23 6.29
N ILE A 252 18.49 -19.19 5.48
CA ILE A 252 19.67 -19.10 4.60
C ILE A 252 20.93 -18.68 5.36
N ARG A 253 20.80 -18.09 6.56
CA ARG A 253 21.94 -17.60 7.33
C ARG A 253 22.90 -18.77 7.62
N PRO A 254 24.14 -18.75 7.10
CA PRO A 254 25.10 -19.81 7.36
C PRO A 254 25.43 -19.80 8.86
N ASN A 255 25.25 -20.96 9.51
CA ASN A 255 25.56 -21.27 10.91
C ASN A 255 26.41 -20.21 11.64
N GLY A 256 25.74 -19.22 12.22
CA GLY A 256 26.25 -18.45 13.34
C GLY A 256 25.33 -18.76 14.51
N THR A 257 25.54 -19.92 15.15
CA THR A 257 25.02 -20.32 16.47
C THR A 257 23.75 -19.62 16.93
N THR A 258 22.59 -20.18 16.60
CA THR A 258 21.60 -20.49 17.64
C THR A 258 20.69 -21.59 17.12
N ARG A 259 20.84 -22.78 17.71
CA ARG A 259 19.75 -23.73 17.79
C ARG A 259 18.52 -22.95 18.25
N TYR A 260 17.36 -23.21 17.65
CA TYR A 260 16.11 -23.13 18.41
C TYR A 260 16.28 -24.08 19.60
N SER A 261 16.85 -23.59 20.70
CA SER A 261 16.63 -24.23 21.98
C SER A 261 15.16 -24.03 22.24
N GLN A 262 14.42 -25.12 22.06
CA GLN A 262 13.22 -25.44 22.81
C GLN A 262 12.93 -24.42 23.91
N VAL A 263 11.89 -23.61 23.69
CA VAL A 263 11.00 -23.22 24.78
C VAL A 263 9.75 -24.08 24.64
N THR A 264 9.94 -25.40 24.65
CA THR A 264 9.00 -26.31 25.30
C THR A 264 9.27 -26.18 26.78
N HIS A 265 8.49 -25.36 27.47
CA HIS A 265 8.20 -25.58 28.88
C HIS A 265 6.82 -24.99 29.20
N ILE A 266 5.88 -25.93 29.31
CA ILE A 266 4.61 -25.94 30.06
C ILE A 266 3.51 -25.01 29.53
#